data_AF-A0A925LH08-F1
#
_entry.id   AF-A0A925LH08-F1
#
_cell.length_a   1.000
_cell.length_b   1.000
_cell.length_c   1.000
_cell.angle_alpha   90.00
_cell.angle_beta   90.00
_cell.angle_gamma   90.00
#
_symmetry.space_group_name_H-M   'P 1'
#
loop_
_entity.id
_entity.type
_entity.pdbx_description
1 polymer ?
#
loop_
_entity_poly.entity_id
_entity_poly.type
_entity_poly.pdbx_seq_one_letter_code
_entity_poly.pdbx_strand_id
1 'polypeptide(L)'
;MCTYLEYYNENYASKIQAIDLFLKADHENGFTLESISTLLNITMEEIETLMKTFQIQQIDAVSFFVLLQNGSSSICKLFSRELHRKMPYFYSFYDISYIYQIPYEHVVEGAKSADLNHITSQNIHLLFENIHMAS
;
A
#
# COMPACT_ATOMS: atom_id res chain seq x y z
N MET A 1 24.13 0.79 2.00
CA MET A 1 23.26 -0.36 2.31
C MET A 1 21.92 0.24 2.71
N CYS A 2 20.90 0.06 1.88
CA CYS A 2 19.58 0.64 2.12
C CYS A 2 18.73 -0.37 2.88
N THR A 3 18.05 0.05 3.94
CA THR A 3 17.08 -0.80 4.64
C THR A 3 15.76 -0.84 3.89
N TYR A 4 14.94 -1.85 4.13
CA TYR A 4 13.59 -1.87 3.58
C TYR A 4 12.76 -0.70 4.13
N LEU A 5 13.03 -0.23 5.36
CA LEU A 5 12.34 0.94 5.92
C LEU A 5 12.58 2.19 5.07
N GLU A 6 13.83 2.46 4.68
CA GLU A 6 14.16 3.59 3.81
C GLU A 6 13.42 3.50 2.47
N TYR A 7 13.47 2.33 1.82
CA TYR A 7 12.71 2.09 0.59
C TYR A 7 11.21 2.27 0.77
N TYR A 8 10.64 1.77 1.86
CA TYR A 8 9.23 1.93 2.16
C TYR A 8 8.84 3.41 2.31
N ASN A 9 9.66 4.17 3.02
CA ASN A 9 9.43 5.60 3.23
C ASN A 9 9.48 6.39 1.91
N GLU A 10 10.46 6.09 1.06
CA GLU A 10 10.62 6.74 -0.24
C GLU A 10 9.50 6.39 -1.23
N ASN A 11 9.03 5.13 -1.23
CA ASN A 11 8.16 4.61 -2.29
C ASN A 11 6.67 4.57 -1.92
N TYR A 12 6.34 4.43 -0.63
CA TYR A 12 4.96 4.21 -0.17
C TYR A 12 4.49 5.21 0.87
N ALA A 13 5.30 5.55 1.88
CA ALA A 13 4.81 6.34 3.03
C ALA A 13 4.25 7.71 2.61
N SER A 14 4.96 8.43 1.74
CA SER A 14 4.51 9.72 1.20
C SER A 14 3.18 9.62 0.43
N LYS A 15 3.00 8.55 -0.35
CA LYS A 15 1.76 8.29 -1.10
C LYS A 15 0.61 7.91 -0.19
N ILE A 16 0.84 7.08 0.82
CA ILE A 16 -0.17 6.69 1.80
C ILE A 16 -0.65 7.93 2.58
N GLN A 17 0.28 8.80 2.99
CA GLN A 17 -0.06 10.06 3.64
C GLN A 17 -0.86 10.98 2.72
N ALA A 18 -0.47 11.08 1.44
CA ALA A 18 -1.23 11.86 0.46
C ALA A 18 -2.64 11.31 0.25
N ILE A 19 -2.81 9.98 0.22
CA ILE A 19 -4.12 9.32 0.10
C ILE A 19 -4.99 9.60 1.33
N ASP A 20 -4.43 9.47 2.53
CA ASP A 20 -5.14 9.76 3.78
C ASP A 20 -5.59 11.22 3.85
N LEU A 21 -4.70 12.16 3.51
CA LEU A 21 -5.04 13.58 3.45
C LEU A 21 -6.10 13.86 2.39
N PHE A 22 -5.97 13.27 1.20
CA PHE A 22 -6.93 13.42 0.11
C PHE A 22 -8.31 12.93 0.55
N LEU A 23 -8.43 11.74 1.16
CA LEU A 23 -9.72 11.21 1.60
C LEU A 23 -10.38 12.01 2.73
N LYS A 24 -9.60 12.74 3.53
CA LYS A 24 -10.09 13.59 4.62
C LYS A 24 -10.41 15.03 4.20
N ALA A 25 -9.88 15.47 3.06
CA ALA A 25 -10.16 16.80 2.54
C ALA A 25 -11.64 16.94 2.15
N ASP A 26 -12.18 18.14 2.30
CA ASP A 26 -13.51 18.43 1.81
C ASP A 26 -13.45 18.67 0.29
N HIS A 27 -14.20 17.87 -0.47
CA HIS A 27 -14.22 17.93 -1.92
C HIS A 27 -15.56 18.50 -2.37
N GLU A 28 -15.69 19.82 -2.32
CA GLU A 28 -16.90 20.53 -2.75
C GLU A 28 -17.33 20.15 -4.18
N ASN A 29 -16.37 19.74 -5.03
CA ASN A 29 -16.60 19.34 -6.43
C ASN A 29 -16.41 17.83 -6.69
N GLY A 30 -16.30 17.01 -5.64
CA GLY A 30 -16.03 15.58 -5.76
C GLY A 30 -14.59 15.26 -6.24
N PHE A 31 -14.31 13.97 -6.43
CA PHE A 31 -12.95 13.53 -6.77
C PHE A 31 -12.74 13.61 -8.29
N THR A 32 -11.69 14.31 -8.74
CA THR A 32 -11.38 14.43 -10.17
C THR A 32 -10.47 13.30 -10.67
N LEU A 33 -10.57 12.98 -11.96
CA LEU A 33 -9.72 11.97 -12.60
C LEU A 33 -8.24 12.34 -12.54
N GLU A 34 -7.90 13.62 -12.72
CA GLU A 34 -6.49 14.07 -12.67
C GLU A 34 -5.91 13.88 -11.27
N SER A 35 -6.69 14.19 -10.22
CA SER A 35 -6.28 14.05 -8.84
C SER A 35 -6.02 12.58 -8.50
N ILE A 36 -6.93 11.69 -8.89
CA ILE A 36 -6.81 10.25 -8.63
C ILE A 36 -5.67 9.65 -9.46
N SER A 37 -5.53 10.03 -10.73
CA SER A 37 -4.46 9.56 -11.61
C SER A 37 -3.09 9.88 -11.02
N THR A 38 -2.92 11.11 -10.53
CA THR A 38 -1.69 11.57 -9.87
C THR A 38 -1.46 10.80 -8.57
N LEU A 39 -2.49 10.68 -7.74
CA LEU A 39 -2.40 10.11 -6.39
C LEU A 39 -2.12 8.60 -6.42
N LEU A 40 -2.82 7.86 -7.28
CA LEU A 40 -2.68 6.42 -7.44
C LEU A 40 -1.56 6.05 -8.42
N ASN A 41 -1.01 7.01 -9.16
CA ASN A 41 0.00 6.80 -10.20
C ASN A 41 -0.44 5.75 -11.24
N ILE A 42 -1.66 5.93 -11.75
CA ILE A 42 -2.29 5.16 -12.83
C ILE A 42 -2.82 6.13 -13.88
N THR A 43 -3.01 5.69 -15.12
CA THR A 43 -3.49 6.58 -16.19
C THR A 43 -4.98 6.89 -16.02
N MET A 44 -5.44 8.03 -16.54
CA MET A 44 -6.88 8.34 -16.58
C MET A 44 -7.66 7.30 -17.38
N GLU A 45 -7.08 6.76 -18.47
CA GLU A 45 -7.67 5.66 -19.25
C GLU A 45 -7.88 4.40 -18.40
N GLU A 46 -6.93 4.06 -17.54
CA GLU A 46 -7.07 2.96 -16.59
C GLU A 46 -8.22 3.24 -15.60
N ILE A 47 -8.29 4.46 -15.06
CA ILE A 47 -9.39 4.85 -14.15
C ILE A 47 -10.75 4.74 -14.85
N GLU A 48 -10.89 5.26 -16.06
CA GLU A 48 -12.12 5.18 -16.82
C GLU A 48 -12.51 3.73 -17.12
N THR A 49 -11.53 2.88 -17.40
CA THR A 49 -11.76 1.44 -17.61
C THR A 49 -12.28 0.78 -16.34
N LEU A 50 -11.65 1.05 -15.19
CA LEU A 50 -12.09 0.54 -13.89
C LEU A 50 -13.49 1.08 -13.54
N MET A 51 -13.76 2.36 -13.79
CA MET A 51 -15.09 2.94 -13.58
C MET A 51 -16.16 2.22 -14.39
N LYS A 52 -15.90 1.92 -15.67
CA LYS A 52 -16.81 1.14 -16.52
C LYS A 52 -16.98 -0.29 -15.99
N THR A 53 -15.89 -0.96 -15.62
CA THR A 53 -15.92 -2.33 -15.09
C THR A 53 -16.74 -2.44 -13.79
N PHE A 54 -16.62 -1.47 -12.90
CA PHE A 54 -17.29 -1.47 -11.59
C PHE A 54 -18.56 -0.62 -11.55
N GLN A 55 -19.04 -0.13 -12.70
CA GLN A 55 -20.25 0.69 -12.83
C GLN A 55 -20.23 1.98 -11.97
N ILE A 56 -19.07 2.59 -11.82
CA ILE A 56 -18.87 3.84 -11.08
C ILE A 56 -19.21 5.02 -12.00
N GLN A 57 -20.25 5.77 -11.69
CA GLN A 57 -20.65 6.96 -12.46
C GLN A 57 -19.94 8.23 -11.98
N GLN A 58 -19.76 8.35 -10.66
CA GLN A 58 -19.07 9.45 -10.01
C GLN A 58 -18.16 8.86 -8.94
N ILE A 59 -16.98 9.46 -8.78
CA ILE A 59 -16.00 8.98 -7.81
C ILE A 59 -16.24 9.67 -6.47
N ASP A 60 -16.37 8.84 -5.45
CA ASP A 60 -16.53 9.15 -4.03
C ASP A 60 -15.49 8.36 -3.21
N ALA A 61 -15.55 8.46 -1.88
CA ALA A 61 -14.63 7.75 -1.01
C ALA A 61 -14.70 6.22 -1.17
N VAL A 62 -15.89 5.66 -1.39
CA VAL A 62 -16.08 4.20 -1.48
C VAL A 62 -15.52 3.67 -2.80
N SER A 63 -15.91 4.30 -3.91
CA SER A 63 -15.42 3.96 -5.25
C SER A 63 -13.93 4.27 -5.42
N PHE A 64 -13.38 5.26 -4.70
CA PHE A 64 -11.93 5.45 -4.63
C PHE A 64 -11.20 4.20 -4.11
N PHE A 65 -11.70 3.55 -3.06
CA PHE A 65 -11.09 2.30 -2.58
C PHE A 65 -11.22 1.16 -3.59
N VAL A 66 -12.28 1.14 -4.39
CA VAL A 66 -12.41 0.20 -5.52
C VAL A 66 -11.31 0.45 -6.56
N LEU A 67 -11.04 1.71 -6.90
CA LEU A 67 -9.94 2.07 -7.81
C LEU A 67 -8.57 1.72 -7.22
N LEU A 68 -8.33 2.02 -5.94
CA LEU A 68 -7.09 1.69 -5.24
C LEU A 68 -6.86 0.17 -5.16
N GLN A 69 -7.91 -0.63 -4.96
CA GLN A 69 -7.80 -2.08 -4.89
C GLN A 69 -7.48 -2.74 -6.25
N ASN A 70 -7.93 -2.14 -7.34
CA ASN A 70 -7.88 -2.75 -8.68
C ASN A 70 -6.88 -2.09 -9.64
N GLY A 71 -6.25 -0.99 -9.24
CA GLY A 71 -5.24 -0.30 -10.05
C GLY A 71 -3.93 -1.07 -10.18
N SER A 72 -3.16 -0.71 -11.22
CA SER A 72 -1.96 -1.42 -11.66
C SER A 72 -0.67 -0.96 -10.97
N SER A 73 -0.71 0.19 -10.29
CA SER A 73 0.47 0.81 -9.66
C SER A 73 0.97 0.03 -8.45
N SER A 74 2.18 0.37 -8.00
CA SER A 74 2.81 -0.29 -6.84
C SER A 74 1.99 -0.13 -5.56
N ILE A 75 1.41 1.05 -5.32
CA ILE A 75 0.58 1.31 -4.14
C ILE A 75 -0.75 0.56 -4.22
N CYS A 76 -1.38 0.50 -5.40
CA CYS A 76 -2.61 -0.26 -5.60
C CYS A 76 -2.39 -1.76 -5.37
N LYS A 77 -1.30 -2.31 -5.90
CA LYS A 77 -0.93 -3.71 -5.69
C LYS A 77 -0.59 -4.01 -4.23
N LEU A 78 0.08 -3.10 -3.53
CA LEU A 78 0.37 -3.24 -2.10
C LEU A 78 -0.94 -3.32 -1.29
N PHE A 79 -1.84 -2.35 -1.51
CA PHE A 79 -3.15 -2.32 -0.86
C PHE A 79 -3.98 -3.58 -1.15
N SER A 80 -4.03 -4.01 -2.41
CA SER A 80 -4.73 -5.23 -2.82
C SER A 80 -4.24 -6.48 -2.09
N ARG A 81 -2.91 -6.61 -1.90
CA ARG A 81 -2.32 -7.73 -1.14
C ARG A 81 -2.65 -7.66 0.35
N GLU A 82 -2.66 -6.46 0.92
CA GLU A 82 -3.05 -6.28 2.33
C GLU A 82 -4.51 -6.67 2.57
N LEU A 83 -5.43 -6.23 1.68
CA LEU A 83 -6.83 -6.64 1.72
C LEU A 83 -7.02 -8.15 1.55
N HIS A 84 -6.23 -8.80 0.68
CA HIS A 84 -6.29 -10.24 0.50
C HIS A 84 -5.97 -11.02 1.79
N ARG A 85 -5.15 -10.44 2.68
CA ARG A 85 -4.85 -11.01 4.01
C ARG A 85 -5.90 -10.70 5.06
N LYS A 86 -6.95 -9.94 4.73
CA LYS A 86 -8.04 -9.55 5.64
C LYS A 86 -7.57 -8.76 6.86
N MET A 87 -6.42 -8.10 6.78
CA MET A 87 -5.89 -7.21 7.81
C MET A 87 -5.92 -7.84 9.22
N PRO A 88 -5.19 -8.95 9.44
CA PRO A 88 -5.21 -9.64 10.71
C PRO A 88 -4.57 -8.77 11.81
N TYR A 89 -4.93 -9.03 13.06
CA TYR A 89 -4.31 -8.37 14.21
C TYR A 89 -2.80 -8.68 14.30
N PHE A 90 -2.42 -9.89 13.89
CA PHE A 90 -1.03 -10.33 13.78
C PHE A 90 -0.74 -10.80 12.37
N TYR A 91 0.35 -10.31 11.79
CA TYR A 91 0.86 -10.77 10.51
C TYR A 91 1.88 -11.89 10.73
N SER A 92 1.73 -12.98 9.99
CA SER A 92 2.79 -13.98 9.88
C SER A 92 3.93 -13.45 8.99
N PHE A 93 5.11 -14.05 9.10
CA PHE A 93 6.22 -13.73 8.19
C PHE A 93 5.87 -13.98 6.72
N TYR A 94 5.01 -14.97 6.45
CA TYR A 94 4.48 -15.22 5.11
C TYR A 94 3.55 -14.10 4.63
N ASP A 95 2.71 -13.55 5.51
CA ASP A 95 1.85 -12.41 5.16
C ASP A 95 2.70 -11.17 4.83
N ILE A 96 3.73 -10.90 5.63
CA ILE A 96 4.66 -9.78 5.37
C ILE A 96 5.39 -9.98 4.04
N SER A 97 5.96 -11.17 3.82
CA SER A 97 6.64 -11.51 2.56
C SER A 97 5.71 -11.30 1.37
N TYR A 98 4.46 -11.74 1.47
CA TYR A 98 3.46 -11.56 0.45
C TYR A 98 3.08 -10.07 0.23
N ILE A 99 2.70 -9.34 1.28
CA ILE A 99 2.21 -7.96 1.18
C ILE A 99 3.31 -7.03 0.66
N TYR A 100 4.52 -7.16 1.18
CA TYR A 100 5.62 -6.24 0.90
C TYR A 100 6.56 -6.73 -0.20
N GLN A 101 6.32 -7.94 -0.74
CA GLN A 101 7.15 -8.58 -1.76
C GLN A 101 8.62 -8.69 -1.32
N ILE A 102 8.82 -9.01 -0.05
CA ILE A 102 10.14 -9.23 0.55
C ILE A 102 10.40 -10.74 0.52
N PRO A 103 11.60 -11.21 0.11
CA PRO A 103 11.96 -12.62 0.23
C PRO A 103 11.74 -13.12 1.66
N TYR A 104 11.13 -14.29 1.81
CA TYR A 104 10.68 -14.80 3.11
C TYR A 104 11.86 -14.95 4.10
N GLU A 105 13.00 -15.41 3.59
CA GLU A 105 14.26 -15.52 4.32
C GLU A 105 14.70 -14.20 4.94
N HIS A 106 14.59 -13.09 4.20
CA HIS A 106 14.94 -11.76 4.72
C HIS A 106 13.96 -11.30 5.80
N VAL A 107 12.67 -11.65 5.67
CA VAL A 107 11.66 -11.36 6.71
C VAL A 107 12.01 -12.10 8.00
N VAL A 108 12.36 -13.38 7.91
CA VAL A 108 12.75 -14.20 9.08
C VAL A 108 14.03 -13.68 9.74
N GLU A 109 15.05 -13.36 8.94
CA GLU A 109 16.32 -12.83 9.44
C GLU A 109 16.16 -11.45 10.09
N GLY A 110 15.36 -10.57 9.47
CA GLY A 110 15.05 -9.25 10.02
C GLY A 110 14.26 -9.35 11.33
N ALA A 111 13.25 -10.24 11.39
CA ALA A 111 12.47 -10.46 12.60
C ALA A 111 13.34 -11.00 13.75
N LYS A 112 14.26 -11.93 13.44
CA LYS A 112 15.22 -12.46 14.41
C LYS A 112 16.17 -11.38 14.92
N SER A 113 16.65 -10.51 14.05
CA SER A 113 17.56 -9.41 14.42
C SER A 113 16.85 -8.35 15.28
N ALA A 114 15.55 -8.16 15.06
CA ALA A 114 14.70 -7.25 15.82
C ALA A 114 14.09 -7.86 17.10
N ASP A 115 14.39 -9.12 17.44
CA ASP A 115 13.78 -9.89 18.55
C ASP A 115 12.22 -9.89 18.50
N LEU A 116 11.66 -10.04 17.30
CA LEU A 116 10.21 -10.01 17.07
C LEU A 116 9.63 -11.42 16.90
N ASN A 117 8.74 -11.80 17.82
CA ASN A 117 7.99 -13.07 17.74
C ASN A 117 6.65 -12.94 17.00
N HIS A 118 6.11 -11.72 16.90
CA HIS A 118 4.87 -11.40 16.20
C HIS A 118 4.96 -10.05 15.51
N ILE A 119 4.38 -9.93 14.31
CA ILE A 119 4.35 -8.67 13.56
C ILE A 119 2.95 -8.05 13.65
N THR A 120 2.91 -6.75 13.92
CA THR A 120 1.72 -5.92 14.08
C THR A 120 1.94 -4.59 13.36
N SER A 121 0.89 -3.81 13.14
CA SER A 121 1.05 -2.45 12.59
C SER A 121 1.91 -1.54 13.48
N GLN A 122 1.99 -1.82 14.79
CA GLN A 122 2.76 -1.02 15.73
C GLN A 122 4.27 -1.29 15.67
N ASN A 123 4.70 -2.51 15.33
CA ASN A 123 6.11 -2.90 15.37
C ASN A 123 6.73 -3.24 14.01
N ILE A 124 5.95 -3.20 12.92
CA ILE A 124 6.44 -3.52 11.58
C ILE A 124 7.61 -2.64 11.12
N HIS A 125 7.70 -1.40 11.60
CA HIS A 125 8.83 -0.52 11.31
C HIS A 125 10.16 -1.10 11.81
N LEU A 126 10.17 -1.72 13.01
CA LEU A 126 11.36 -2.38 13.56
C LEU A 126 11.82 -3.56 12.70
N LEU A 127 10.87 -4.31 12.13
CA LEU A 127 11.17 -5.34 11.16
C LEU A 127 11.84 -4.75 9.90
N PHE A 128 11.27 -3.68 9.35
CA PHE A 128 11.78 -3.06 8.13
C PHE A 128 13.16 -2.42 8.28
N GLU A 129 13.48 -1.89 9.46
CA GLU A 129 14.83 -1.39 9.81
C GLU A 129 15.89 -2.48 9.77
N ASN A 130 15.50 -3.73 10.06
CA ASN A 130 16.40 -4.88 10.15
C ASN A 130 16.44 -5.73 8.87
N ILE A 131 15.79 -5.28 7.80
CA ILE A 131 15.86 -5.92 6.48
C ILE A 131 16.78 -5.09 5.59
N HIS A 132 17.95 -5.63 5.26
CA HIS A 132 18.90 -4.97 4.37
C HIS A 132 18.70 -5.41 2.92
N MET A 133 18.59 -4.44 2.03
CA MET A 133 18.47 -4.71 0.60
C MET A 133 19.85 -4.70 -0.05
N ALA A 134 20.15 -5.74 -0.84
CA ALA A 134 21.35 -5.76 -1.67
C ALA A 134 21.21 -4.72 -2.80
N SER A 135 22.27 -3.95 -3.00
CA SER A 135 22.45 -3.02 -4.13
C SER A 135 22.68 -3.77 -5.44
#